data_AF-A0A8J7VS62-F1
#
_entry.id   AF-A0A8J7VS62-F1
#
_cell.length_a   1.000
_cell.length_b   1.000
_cell.length_c   1.000
_cell.angle_alpha   90.00
_cell.angle_beta   90.00
_cell.angle_gamma   90.00
#
_symmetry.space_group_name_H-M   'P 1'
#
loop_
_entity.id
_entity.type
_entity.pdbx_description
1 polymer ?
#
loop_
_entity_poly.entity_id
_entity_poly.type
_entity_poly.pdbx_seq_one_letter_code
_entity_poly.pdbx_strand_id
1 'polypeptide(L)'
;MRTTALLLALGLLLPVAATAQQMTATGDYLLHYNALPSSQLPEEIAQRYGLIRSPQTVVLTVSVQKRGQPGAPQPVAADVEVTATDAQGRTQPLRMREVVAGNDVSYLGQARIGDGDGETLTFGIQARPRDGDPDAGQPPAPLRATYRQAFFR
;
A
#
# COMPACT_ATOMS: atom_id res chain seq x y z
N MET A 1 -54.35 -20.18 27.50
CA MET A 1 -53.04 -20.86 27.65
C MET A 1 -52.05 -20.23 26.68
N ARG A 2 -50.99 -19.62 27.25
CA ARG A 2 -49.61 -19.51 26.75
C ARG A 2 -49.37 -18.91 25.35
N THR A 3 -49.12 -17.60 25.31
CA THR A 3 -48.40 -16.92 24.23
C THR A 3 -46.90 -17.22 24.34
N THR A 4 -46.35 -17.94 23.36
CA THR A 4 -44.90 -18.17 23.26
C THR A 4 -44.32 -17.10 22.36
N ALA A 5 -43.60 -16.13 22.93
CA ALA A 5 -42.84 -15.13 22.20
C ALA A 5 -41.47 -15.73 21.80
N LEU A 6 -41.22 -15.85 20.50
CA LEU A 6 -39.93 -16.29 19.95
C LEU A 6 -39.08 -15.04 19.65
N LEU A 7 -38.08 -14.78 20.50
CA LEU A 7 -37.07 -13.75 20.28
C LEU A 7 -36.10 -14.21 19.19
N LEU A 8 -36.20 -13.60 18.01
CA LEU A 8 -35.24 -13.77 16.92
C LEU A 8 -33.99 -12.93 17.24
N ALA A 9 -32.93 -13.56 17.74
CA ALA A 9 -31.63 -12.94 17.92
C ALA A 9 -30.95 -12.79 16.54
N LEU A 10 -31.14 -11.64 15.91
CA LEU A 10 -30.46 -11.26 14.68
C LEU A 10 -29.00 -10.88 15.02
N GLY A 11 -28.08 -11.83 14.85
CA GLY A 11 -26.64 -11.61 14.99
C GLY A 11 -26.16 -10.60 13.96
N LEU A 12 -25.81 -9.40 14.43
CA LEU A 12 -25.24 -8.33 13.63
C LEU A 12 -23.80 -8.72 13.27
N LEU A 13 -23.56 -9.26 12.06
CA LEU A 13 -22.22 -9.31 11.50
C LEU A 13 -21.80 -7.87 11.14
N LEU A 14 -20.98 -7.26 12.00
CA LEU A 14 -20.31 -6.01 11.67
C LEU A 14 -19.29 -6.30 10.56
N PRO A 15 -19.32 -5.59 9.41
CA PRO A 15 -18.30 -5.74 8.38
C PRO A 15 -16.97 -5.20 8.94
N VAL A 16 -15.97 -6.06 9.04
CA VAL A 16 -14.59 -5.62 9.25
C VAL A 16 -14.15 -4.88 7.99
N ALA A 17 -13.89 -3.59 8.10
CA ALA A 17 -13.35 -2.78 7.00
C ALA A 17 -11.91 -3.26 6.70
N ALA A 18 -11.78 -4.20 5.76
CA ALA A 18 -10.48 -4.60 5.23
C ALA A 18 -9.99 -3.54 4.25
N THR A 19 -8.82 -2.95 4.51
CA THR A 19 -8.12 -2.12 3.53
C THR A 19 -7.63 -3.01 2.39
N ALA A 20 -8.32 -2.98 1.25
CA ALA A 20 -7.94 -3.78 0.10
C ALA A 20 -6.59 -3.33 -0.46
N GLN A 21 -5.65 -4.28 -0.58
CA GLN A 21 -4.41 -4.07 -1.33
C GLN A 21 -4.76 -3.79 -2.79
N GLN A 22 -4.18 -2.72 -3.36
CA GLN A 22 -4.45 -2.32 -4.73
C GLN A 22 -3.33 -2.74 -5.68
N MET A 23 -3.67 -2.89 -6.96
CA MET A 23 -2.77 -3.33 -8.00
C MET A 23 -3.06 -2.60 -9.31
N THR A 24 -2.02 -2.13 -10.00
CA THR A 24 -2.07 -1.67 -11.38
C THR A 24 -1.18 -2.55 -12.25
N ALA A 25 -1.65 -2.93 -13.43
CA ALA A 25 -0.90 -3.73 -14.38
C ALA A 25 -0.40 -2.90 -15.56
N THR A 26 0.85 -3.09 -16.00
CA THR A 26 1.42 -2.42 -17.17
C THR A 26 2.38 -3.36 -17.88
N GLY A 27 2.06 -3.76 -19.12
CA GLY A 27 2.80 -4.82 -19.82
C GLY A 27 2.82 -6.11 -18.99
N ASP A 28 4.02 -6.63 -18.76
CA ASP A 28 4.24 -7.83 -17.94
C ASP A 28 4.45 -7.52 -16.45
N TYR A 29 4.34 -6.26 -16.03
CA TYR A 29 4.58 -5.87 -14.65
C TYR A 29 3.27 -5.60 -13.90
N LEU A 30 3.29 -5.93 -12.61
CA LEU A 30 2.23 -5.68 -11.63
C LEU A 30 2.81 -4.77 -10.54
N LEU A 31 2.19 -3.62 -10.35
CA LEU A 31 2.52 -2.67 -9.29
C LEU A 31 1.48 -2.82 -8.18
N HIS A 32 1.89 -3.40 -7.05
CA HIS A 32 1.06 -3.48 -5.85
C HIS A 32 1.37 -2.31 -4.92
N TYR A 33 0.33 -1.80 -4.28
CA TYR A 33 0.46 -0.75 -3.28
C TYR A 33 -0.68 -0.80 -2.26
N ASN A 34 -0.35 -0.44 -1.04
CA ASN A 34 -1.33 -0.19 0.02
C ASN A 34 -0.81 0.90 0.95
N ALA A 35 -1.72 1.59 1.63
CA ALA A 35 -1.36 2.51 2.69
C ALA A 35 -2.19 2.21 3.94
N LEU A 36 -1.51 2.25 5.09
CA LEU A 36 -2.07 1.95 6.40
C LEU A 36 -1.59 2.97 7.43
N PRO A 37 -2.42 3.37 8.41
CA PRO A 37 -1.93 4.06 9.59
C PRO A 37 -0.84 3.23 10.28
N SER A 38 0.28 3.86 10.60
CA SER A 38 1.43 3.21 11.26
C SER A 38 1.09 2.60 12.62
N SER A 39 0.04 3.11 13.29
CA SER A 39 -0.48 2.55 14.53
C SER A 39 -1.00 1.12 14.36
N GLN A 40 -1.49 0.76 13.17
CA GLN A 40 -2.00 -0.57 12.83
C GLN A 40 -0.89 -1.58 12.51
N LEU A 41 0.35 -1.14 12.33
CA LEU A 41 1.46 -2.06 12.14
C LEU A 41 1.80 -2.78 13.45
N PRO A 42 2.10 -4.09 13.39
CA PRO A 42 2.69 -4.79 14.52
C PRO A 42 3.97 -4.07 14.97
N GLU A 43 4.17 -3.98 16.29
CA GLU A 43 5.30 -3.27 16.86
C GLU A 43 6.64 -3.80 16.34
N GLU A 44 6.77 -5.12 16.24
CA GLU A 44 7.98 -5.76 15.73
C GLU A 44 8.31 -5.35 14.29
N ILE A 45 7.30 -5.21 13.43
CA ILE A 45 7.49 -4.77 12.03
C ILE A 45 7.97 -3.33 11.98
N ALA A 46 7.37 -2.46 12.79
CA ALA A 46 7.79 -1.07 12.88
C ALA A 46 9.21 -0.94 13.41
N GLN A 47 9.57 -1.69 14.46
CA GLN A 47 10.94 -1.67 15.01
C GLN A 47 11.95 -2.23 14.02
N ARG A 48 11.67 -3.41 13.44
CA ARG A 48 12.53 -4.10 12.46
C ARG A 48 12.90 -3.19 11.29
N TYR A 49 11.94 -2.39 10.84
CA TYR A 49 12.14 -1.46 9.74
C TYR A 49 12.28 0.00 10.22
N GLY A 50 12.48 0.30 11.51
CA GLY A 50 12.63 1.68 11.98
C GLY A 50 11.53 2.66 11.50
N LEU A 51 10.28 2.20 11.46
CA LEU A 51 9.10 2.99 11.12
C LEU A 51 8.60 3.71 12.37
N ILE A 52 8.22 4.98 12.22
CA ILE A 52 7.64 5.76 13.30
C ILE A 52 6.18 5.37 13.43
N ARG A 53 5.79 4.82 14.58
CA ARG A 53 4.38 4.59 14.90
C ARG A 53 3.80 5.85 15.54
N SER A 54 2.83 6.45 14.86
CA SER A 54 2.00 7.51 15.42
C SER A 54 0.62 7.56 14.73
N PRO A 55 -0.41 8.11 15.40
CA PRO A 55 -1.71 8.34 14.76
C PRO A 55 -1.66 9.27 13.54
N GLN A 56 -0.60 10.07 13.41
CA GLN A 56 -0.38 11.04 12.33
C GLN A 56 0.54 10.52 11.22
N THR A 57 0.88 9.23 11.23
CA THR A 57 1.82 8.65 10.26
C THR A 57 1.15 7.53 9.50
N VAL A 58 1.17 7.64 8.19
CA VAL A 58 0.73 6.61 7.25
C VAL A 58 1.95 5.95 6.62
N VAL A 59 1.95 4.63 6.55
CA VAL A 59 2.96 3.85 5.84
C VAL A 59 2.39 3.40 4.51
N LEU A 60 3.03 3.81 3.42
CA LEU A 60 2.78 3.29 2.08
C LEU A 60 3.76 2.14 1.82
N THR A 61 3.24 0.99 1.39
CA THR A 61 4.03 -0.10 0.83
C THR A 61 3.83 -0.13 -0.68
N VAL A 62 4.91 -0.33 -1.42
CA VAL A 62 4.89 -0.53 -2.87
C VAL A 62 5.73 -1.75 -3.20
N SER A 63 5.27 -2.62 -4.09
CA SER A 63 6.07 -3.72 -4.63
C SER A 63 5.82 -3.90 -6.12
N VAL A 64 6.86 -4.29 -6.85
CA VAL A 64 6.77 -4.60 -8.28
C VAL A 64 6.95 -6.09 -8.46
N GLN A 65 6.10 -6.68 -9.28
CA GLN A 65 6.22 -8.07 -9.68
C GLN A 65 6.17 -8.16 -11.21
N LYS A 66 6.80 -9.17 -11.77
CA LYS A 66 6.67 -9.55 -13.18
C LYS A 66 5.74 -10.76 -13.27
N ARG A 67 4.83 -10.75 -14.24
CA ARG A 67 4.00 -11.90 -14.56
C ARG A 67 4.92 -13.05 -14.97
N GLY A 68 4.96 -14.09 -14.15
CA GLY A 68 5.62 -15.35 -14.47
C GLY A 68 4.63 -16.34 -15.08
N GLN A 69 4.83 -17.63 -14.79
CA GLN A 69 3.82 -18.64 -15.08
C GLN A 69 2.49 -18.29 -14.39
N PRO A 70 1.32 -18.70 -14.93
CA PRO A 70 0.03 -18.46 -14.28
C PRO A 70 0.06 -18.89 -12.81
N GLY A 71 -0.15 -17.94 -11.89
CA GLY A 71 -0.13 -18.18 -10.44
C GLY A 71 1.22 -18.00 -9.73
N ALA A 72 2.30 -17.67 -10.45
CA ALA A 72 3.64 -17.45 -9.87
C ALA A 72 4.28 -16.13 -10.35
N PRO A 73 3.75 -14.96 -9.93
CA PRO A 73 4.41 -13.69 -10.19
C PRO A 73 5.75 -13.62 -9.45
N GLN A 74 6.77 -13.05 -10.11
CA GLN A 74 8.13 -12.96 -9.58
C GLN A 74 8.40 -11.54 -9.05
N PRO A 75 8.87 -11.37 -7.81
CA PRO A 75 9.27 -10.06 -7.30
C PRO A 75 10.39 -9.44 -8.14
N VAL A 76 10.27 -8.14 -8.42
CA VAL A 76 11.25 -7.39 -9.20
C VAL A 76 11.67 -6.15 -8.43
N ALA A 77 12.98 -5.97 -8.29
CA ALA A 77 13.54 -4.76 -7.72
C ALA A 77 13.29 -3.56 -8.65
N ALA A 78 13.00 -2.40 -8.09
CA ALA A 78 12.62 -1.20 -8.83
C ALA A 78 13.14 0.07 -8.18
N ASP A 79 13.35 1.11 -8.99
CA ASP A 79 13.52 2.47 -8.48
C ASP A 79 12.13 3.09 -8.30
N VAL A 80 11.75 3.35 -7.05
CA VAL A 80 10.41 3.80 -6.66
C VAL A 80 10.43 5.24 -6.17
N GLU A 81 9.69 6.10 -6.85
CA GLU A 81 9.46 7.50 -6.51
C GLU A 81 7.98 7.69 -6.14
N VAL A 82 7.73 8.34 -5.00
CA VAL A 82 6.37 8.61 -4.54
C VAL A 82 6.22 10.03 -4.02
N THR A 83 5.10 10.66 -4.38
CA THR A 83 4.62 11.90 -3.77
C THR A 83 3.23 11.66 -3.18
N ALA A 84 3.04 12.03 -1.91
CA ALA A 84 1.72 12.11 -1.29
C ALA A 84 1.21 13.55 -1.34
N THR A 85 -0.06 13.75 -1.69
CA THR A 85 -0.70 15.06 -1.77
C THR A 85 -1.98 15.05 -0.96
N ASP A 86 -2.14 15.98 -0.03
CA ASP A 86 -3.37 16.10 0.75
C ASP A 86 -4.51 16.80 -0.03
N ALA A 87 -5.69 16.88 0.60
CA ALA A 87 -6.86 17.52 -0.01
C ALA A 87 -6.69 19.04 -0.25
N GLN A 88 -5.74 19.69 0.43
CA GLN A 88 -5.38 21.09 0.25
C GLN A 88 -4.32 21.29 -0.84
N GLY A 89 -3.85 20.21 -1.46
CA GLY A 89 -2.83 20.25 -2.52
C GLY A 89 -1.39 20.35 -2.00
N ARG A 90 -1.14 20.22 -0.69
CA ARG A 90 0.21 20.23 -0.14
C ARG A 90 0.88 18.89 -0.44
N THR A 91 2.07 18.94 -1.02
CA THR A 91 2.82 17.76 -1.46
C THR A 91 3.90 17.35 -0.47
N GLN A 92 4.12 16.05 -0.36
CA GLN A 92 5.11 15.40 0.50
C GLN A 92 5.84 14.33 -0.34
N PRO A 93 7.08 14.60 -0.81
CA PRO A 93 7.88 13.54 -1.42
C PRO A 93 8.25 12.51 -0.35
N LEU A 94 7.99 11.23 -0.62
CA LEU A 94 8.26 10.16 0.33
C LEU A 94 9.64 9.57 0.08
N ARG A 95 10.42 9.42 1.16
CA ARG A 95 11.65 8.62 1.11
C ARG A 95 11.28 7.14 1.12
N MET A 96 11.36 6.51 -0.05
CA MET A 96 11.07 5.09 -0.22
C MET A 96 12.29 4.27 0.14
N ARG A 97 12.15 3.34 1.10
CA ARG A 97 13.23 2.44 1.51
C ARG A 97 12.92 1.01 1.08
N GLU A 98 13.86 0.40 0.37
CA GLU A 98 13.82 -1.01 0.00
C GLU A 98 13.92 -1.91 1.24
N VAL A 99 13.09 -2.94 1.26
CA VAL A 99 12.99 -3.95 2.30
C VAL A 99 12.88 -5.31 1.63
N VAL A 100 13.72 -6.24 2.07
CA VAL A 100 13.76 -7.62 1.56
C VAL A 100 13.27 -8.56 2.65
N ALA A 101 12.28 -9.39 2.35
CA ALA A 101 11.73 -10.39 3.26
C ALA A 101 11.60 -11.73 2.53
N GLY A 102 12.52 -12.66 2.82
CA GLY A 102 12.62 -13.89 2.03
C GLY A 102 12.98 -13.56 0.58
N ASN A 103 12.09 -13.92 -0.35
CA ASN A 103 12.27 -13.65 -1.78
C ASN A 103 11.48 -12.41 -2.26
N ASP A 104 10.74 -11.73 -1.37
CA ASP A 104 9.98 -10.54 -1.71
C ASP A 104 10.80 -9.27 -1.52
N VAL A 105 10.62 -8.32 -2.45
CA VAL A 105 11.18 -6.97 -2.38
C VAL A 105 10.03 -5.97 -2.31
N SER A 106 10.05 -5.11 -1.29
CA SER A 106 9.05 -4.07 -1.06
C SER A 106 9.70 -2.74 -0.75
N TYR A 107 8.98 -1.65 -0.96
CA TYR A 107 9.42 -0.29 -0.71
C TYR A 107 8.47 0.36 0.28
N LEU A 108 8.99 0.79 1.43
CA LEU A 108 8.22 1.42 2.49
C LEU A 108 8.51 2.92 2.53
N GLY A 109 7.45 3.75 2.53
CA GLY A 109 7.52 5.19 2.70
C GLY A 109 6.57 5.66 3.80
N GLN A 110 6.90 6.77 4.47
CA GLN A 110 6.08 7.35 5.53
C GLN A 110 5.58 8.74 5.14
N ALA A 111 4.26 8.92 5.11
CA ALA A 111 3.60 10.21 4.93
C ALA A 111 3.07 10.72 6.27
N ARG A 112 3.00 12.04 6.44
CA ARG A 112 2.33 12.66 7.59
C ARG A 112 0.91 13.06 7.20
N ILE A 113 -0.01 12.81 8.11
CA ILE A 113 -1.37 13.35 8.09
C ILE A 113 -1.56 14.25 9.31
N GLY A 114 -2.41 15.26 9.18
CA GLY A 114 -2.84 16.13 10.26
C GLY A 114 -3.75 15.44 11.27
N ASP A 115 -4.34 16.25 12.15
CA ASP A 115 -5.11 15.79 13.32
C ASP A 115 -6.59 15.51 13.10
N GLY A 116 -7.10 15.80 11.90
CA GLY A 116 -8.49 15.52 11.56
C GLY A 116 -8.75 14.05 11.25
N ASP A 117 -10.01 13.63 11.44
CA ASP A 117 -10.50 12.36 10.90
C ASP A 117 -10.85 12.50 9.42
N GLY A 118 -10.68 11.40 8.68
CA GLY A 118 -11.01 11.33 7.26
C GLY A 118 -10.03 12.08 6.35
N GLU A 119 -8.81 12.34 6.82
CA GLU A 119 -7.79 12.98 5.99
C GLU A 119 -7.50 12.12 4.76
N THR A 120 -7.55 12.75 3.60
CA THR A 120 -7.38 12.06 2.33
C THR A 120 -6.03 12.40 1.72
N LEU A 121 -5.25 11.36 1.43
CA LEU A 121 -4.03 11.49 0.62
C LEU A 121 -4.25 10.93 -0.77
N THR A 122 -3.63 11.57 -1.74
CA THR A 122 -3.44 11.08 -3.10
C THR A 122 -1.96 10.78 -3.30
N PHE A 123 -1.62 9.52 -3.49
CA PHE A 123 -0.27 9.04 -3.78
C PHE A 123 -0.08 8.96 -5.30
N GLY A 124 0.88 9.73 -5.82
CA GLY A 124 1.44 9.52 -7.15
C GLY A 124 2.65 8.60 -7.04
N ILE A 125 2.57 7.42 -7.66
CA ILE A 125 3.59 6.37 -7.61
C ILE A 125 4.21 6.21 -9.00
N GLN A 126 5.53 6.23 -9.07
CA GLN A 126 6.30 5.84 -10.25
C GLN A 126 7.29 4.76 -9.85
N ALA A 127 7.30 3.65 -10.57
CA ALA A 127 8.25 2.56 -10.34
C ALA A 127 8.93 2.15 -11.65
N ARG A 128 10.27 2.13 -11.65
CA ARG A 128 11.08 1.66 -12.78
C ARG A 128 11.69 0.31 -12.43
N PRO A 129 11.24 -0.80 -13.04
CA PRO A 129 11.85 -2.10 -12.83
C PRO A 129 13.35 -2.08 -13.18
N ARG A 130 14.18 -2.71 -12.36
CA ARG A 130 15.64 -2.83 -12.56
C ARG A 130 16.03 -4.13 -13.28
N ASP A 131 15.07 -4.98 -13.65
CA ASP A 131 15.26 -6.23 -14.37
C ASP A 131 15.26 -6.06 -15.90
N GLY A 132 15.65 -4.87 -16.38
CA GLY A 132 15.70 -4.56 -17.81
C GLY A 132 16.45 -5.66 -18.58
N ASP A 133 15.86 -6.10 -19.69
CA ASP A 133 16.53 -7.00 -20.64
C ASP A 133 17.82 -6.31 -21.10
N PRO A 134 19.01 -6.88 -20.78
CA PRO A 134 20.28 -6.29 -21.16
C PRO A 134 20.42 -6.13 -22.69
N ASP A 135 19.67 -6.91 -23.48
CA ASP A 135 19.70 -6.91 -24.94
C ASP A 135 18.67 -5.95 -25.57
N ALA A 136 17.71 -5.42 -24.80
CA ALA A 136 16.63 -4.57 -25.33
C ALA A 136 17.06 -3.12 -25.62
N GLY A 137 18.27 -2.71 -25.26
CA GLY A 137 18.84 -1.39 -25.57
C GLY A 137 18.13 -0.18 -24.94
N GLN A 138 17.03 -0.38 -24.21
CA GLN A 138 16.24 0.67 -23.54
C GLN A 138 15.65 0.12 -22.23
N PRO A 139 15.75 0.84 -21.10
CA PRO A 139 15.12 0.43 -19.84
C PRO A 139 13.59 0.32 -19.98
N PRO A 140 12.94 -0.57 -19.21
CA PRO A 140 11.50 -0.71 -19.24
C PRO A 140 10.81 0.62 -18.87
N ALA A 141 9.67 0.89 -19.52
CA ALA A 141 8.88 2.07 -19.23
C ALA A 141 8.43 2.08 -17.76
N PRO A 142 8.40 3.25 -17.08
CA PRO A 142 7.97 3.32 -15.70
C PRO A 142 6.51 2.91 -15.54
N LEU A 143 6.22 2.07 -14.56
CA LEU A 143 4.87 1.86 -14.05
C LEU A 143 4.42 3.11 -13.31
N ARG A 144 3.15 3.48 -13.50
CA ARG A 144 2.54 4.65 -12.85
C ARG A 144 1.21 4.26 -12.23
N ALA A 145 0.98 4.74 -11.01
CA ALA A 145 -0.33 4.64 -10.36
C ALA A 145 -0.66 5.93 -9.61
N THR A 146 -1.94 6.27 -9.60
CA THR A 146 -2.50 7.30 -8.74
C THR A 146 -3.48 6.63 -7.79
N TYR A 147 -3.19 6.71 -6.49
CA TYR A 147 -3.95 6.06 -5.44
C TYR A 147 -4.49 7.09 -4.46
N ARG A 148 -5.81 7.13 -4.24
CA ARG A 148 -6.43 8.01 -3.26
C ARG A 148 -7.06 7.20 -2.13
N GLN A 149 -6.76 7.55 -0.88
CA GLN A 149 -7.32 6.91 0.30
C GLN A 149 -7.60 7.93 1.40
N ALA A 150 -8.75 7.78 2.06
CA ALA A 150 -9.08 8.47 3.30
C ALA A 150 -8.65 7.62 4.50
N PHE A 151 -8.03 8.27 5.49
CA PHE A 151 -7.56 7.65 6.72
C PHE A 151 -8.46 8.09 7.88
N PHE A 152 -8.95 7.10 8.62
CA PHE A 152 -9.78 7.27 9.80
C PHE A 152 -9.03 6.69 11.00
N ARG A 153 -9.18 7.33 12.16
CA ARG A 153 -8.49 6.97 13.39
C ARG A 153 -9.29 5.97 14.21
#